data_AF-A0A537GNT7-F1
#
_entry.id   AF-A0A537GNT7-F1
#
_cell.length_a   1.000
_cell.length_b   1.000
_cell.length_c   1.000
_cell.angle_alpha   90.00
_cell.angle_beta   90.00
_cell.angle_gamma   90.00
#
_symmetry.space_group_name_H-M   'P 1'
#
loop_
_entity.id
_entity.type
_entity.pdbx_description
1 polymer ?
#
loop_
_entity_poly.entity_id
_entity_poly.type
_entity_poly.pdbx_seq_one_letter_code
_entity_poly.pdbx_strand_id
1 'polypeptide(L)'
;MDNNNNPISGANVTITLVNQTSRSIVTNSKGDAKIGVIPQGSYQLSVEYQNQRIGPLSENAITSPTATVQLNVGSTATSTTTSAIVLLTIFGLAFFLILLAIKVRKPPPPPTI
;
A
#
# COMPACT_ATOMS: atom_id res chain seq x y z
N MET A 1 8.99 7.85 11.25
CA MET A 1 8.56 7.28 12.56
C MET A 1 7.56 6.18 12.31
N ASP A 2 7.36 5.26 13.24
CA ASP A 2 6.30 4.23 13.15
C ASP A 2 4.94 4.74 13.67
N ASN A 3 3.94 3.87 13.70
CA ASN A 3 2.60 4.20 14.22
C ASN A 3 2.54 4.44 15.73
N ASN A 4 3.57 4.05 16.47
CA ASN A 4 3.71 4.27 17.90
C ASN A 4 4.58 5.49 18.22
N ASN A 5 4.85 6.33 17.21
CA ASN A 5 5.74 7.48 17.28
C ASN A 5 7.21 7.13 17.62
N ASN A 6 7.63 5.88 17.43
CA ASN A 6 9.04 5.51 17.57
C ASN A 6 9.84 5.93 16.32
N PRO A 7 11.10 6.35 16.51
CA PRO A 7 12.00 6.59 15.39
C PRO A 7 12.34 5.30 14.66
N ILE A 8 12.44 5.37 13.32
CA ILE A 8 12.82 4.22 12.49
C ILE A 8 14.26 4.44 12.01
N SER A 9 15.19 3.63 12.51
CA SER A 9 16.58 3.61 12.05
C SER A 9 16.74 2.67 10.86
N GLY A 10 17.55 3.04 9.87
CA GLY A 10 17.81 2.19 8.71
C GLY A 10 16.82 2.34 7.55
N ALA A 11 15.91 3.31 7.59
CA ALA A 11 15.01 3.60 6.48
C ALA A 11 15.76 4.31 5.35
N ASN A 12 15.55 3.85 4.13
CA ASN A 12 16.13 4.44 2.93
C ASN A 12 15.26 5.59 2.44
N VAL A 13 15.76 6.81 2.58
CA VAL A 13 15.12 8.02 2.09
C VAL A 13 15.73 8.38 0.75
N THR A 14 14.93 8.29 -0.31
CA THR A 14 15.30 8.71 -1.66
C THR A 14 14.69 10.07 -1.96
N ILE A 15 15.53 11.03 -2.35
CA ILE A 15 15.10 12.35 -2.81
C ILE A 15 15.47 12.50 -4.28
N THR A 16 14.49 12.83 -5.11
CA THR A 16 14.69 13.19 -6.51
C THR A 16 14.66 14.70 -6.63
N LEU A 17 15.79 15.25 -7.08
CA LEU A 17 16.00 16.67 -7.29
C LEU A 17 15.29 17.16 -8.56
N VAL A 18 15.09 18.48 -8.67
CA VAL A 18 14.52 19.15 -9.85
C VAL A 18 15.24 18.82 -11.16
N ASN A 19 16.53 18.49 -11.09
CA ASN A 19 17.35 18.07 -12.23
C ASN A 19 17.29 16.55 -12.49
N GLN A 20 16.32 15.86 -11.90
CA GLN A 20 16.13 14.40 -11.93
C GLN A 20 17.25 13.56 -11.31
N THR A 21 18.21 14.19 -10.61
CA THR A 21 19.21 13.45 -9.84
C THR A 21 18.57 12.88 -8.59
N SER A 22 18.72 11.57 -8.33
CA SER A 22 18.25 10.95 -7.10
C SER A 22 19.39 10.76 -6.10
N ARG A 23 19.13 11.00 -4.81
CA ARG A 23 20.06 10.74 -3.71
C ARG A 23 19.37 9.88 -2.66
N SER A 24 20.07 8.87 -2.16
CA SER A 24 19.58 7.95 -1.14
C SER A 24 20.36 8.18 0.15
N ILE A 25 19.64 8.31 1.27
CA ILE A 25 20.18 8.56 2.60
C ILE A 25 19.47 7.63 3.57
N VAL A 26 20.24 6.98 4.44
CA VAL A 26 19.70 6.08 5.45
C VAL A 26 19.43 6.87 6.74
N THR A 27 18.28 6.65 7.36
CA THR A 27 17.96 7.26 8.66
C THR A 27 18.85 6.72 9.77
N ASN A 28 19.27 7.59 10.69
CA ASN A 28 20.10 7.24 11.84
C ASN A 28 19.29 6.60 12.99
N SER A 29 19.94 6.32 14.12
CA SER A 29 19.31 5.74 15.32
C SER A 29 18.19 6.58 15.95
N LYS A 30 18.12 7.88 15.63
CA LYS A 30 17.06 8.81 16.02
C LYS A 30 15.97 8.95 14.96
N GLY A 31 16.08 8.23 13.84
CA GLY A 31 15.14 8.29 12.73
C GLY A 31 15.35 9.50 11.79
N ASP A 32 16.46 10.23 11.94
CA ASP A 32 16.72 11.42 11.13
C ASP A 32 17.50 11.05 9.86
N ALA A 33 17.10 11.64 8.72
CA ALA A 33 17.88 11.65 7.48
C ALA A 33 18.24 13.09 7.11
N LYS A 34 19.55 13.38 6.96
CA LYS A 34 20.04 14.72 6.62
C LYS A 34 20.45 14.77 5.16
N ILE A 35 19.74 15.57 4.38
CA ILE A 35 19.96 15.75 2.93
C ILE A 35 21.11 16.72 2.64
N GLY A 36 21.45 17.57 3.62
CA GLY A 36 22.46 18.61 3.50
C GLY A 36 21.94 19.80 2.71
N VAL A 37 22.86 20.55 2.10
CA VAL A 37 22.51 21.70 1.26
C VAL A 37 22.03 21.19 -0.10
N ILE A 38 20.78 21.49 -0.41
CA ILE A 38 20.18 21.28 -1.73
C ILE A 38 19.77 22.64 -2.29
N PRO A 39 19.65 22.79 -3.62
CA PRO A 39 19.11 24.00 -4.22
C PRO A 39 17.73 24.35 -3.65
N GLN A 40 17.24 25.55 -3.97
CA GLN A 40 15.85 25.89 -3.70
C GLN A 40 14.95 25.30 -4.79
N GLY A 41 13.83 24.70 -4.38
CA GLY A 41 12.87 24.11 -5.30
C GLY A 41 11.96 23.07 -4.65
N SER A 42 11.08 22.51 -5.49
CA SER A 42 10.23 21.37 -5.12
C SER A 42 10.95 20.06 -5.43
N TYR A 43 10.83 19.10 -4.53
CA TYR A 43 11.53 17.84 -4.54
C TYR A 43 10.57 16.69 -4.31
N GLN A 44 10.88 15.54 -4.91
CA GLN A 44 10.13 14.33 -4.65
C GLN A 44 10.87 13.48 -3.63
N LEU A 45 10.22 13.16 -2.52
CA LEU A 45 10.74 12.35 -1.44
C LEU A 45 10.01 11.01 -1.38
N SER A 46 10.76 9.92 -1.27
CA SER A 46 10.22 8.59 -1.03
C SER A 46 11.01 7.93 0.09
N VAL A 47 10.32 7.26 0.99
CA VAL A 47 10.92 6.56 2.12
C VAL A 47 10.59 5.08 2.00
N GLU A 48 11.59 4.23 2.08
CA GLU A 48 11.46 2.79 2.02
C GLU A 48 12.11 2.12 3.24
N TYR A 49 11.40 1.19 3.85
CA TYR A 49 11.90 0.41 4.96
C TYR A 49 11.14 -0.92 5.06
N GLN A 50 11.88 -2.04 5.12
CA GLN A 50 11.33 -3.40 5.27
C GLN A 50 10.09 -3.67 4.39
N ASN A 51 10.23 -3.48 3.07
CA ASN A 51 9.19 -3.66 2.05
C ASN A 51 8.00 -2.68 2.12
N GLN A 52 8.01 -1.72 3.03
CA GLN A 52 7.07 -0.61 3.01
C GLN A 52 7.69 0.60 2.34
N ARG A 53 6.93 1.21 1.42
CA ARG A 53 7.33 2.41 0.73
C ARG A 53 6.24 3.47 0.85
N ILE A 54 6.65 4.69 1.20
CA ILE A 54 5.81 5.89 1.15
C ILE A 54 6.37 6.85 0.10
N GLY A 55 5.47 7.52 -0.62
CA GLY A 55 5.79 8.51 -1.65
C GLY A 55 5.58 8.02 -3.09
N PRO A 56 5.92 8.85 -4.09
CA PRO A 56 6.62 10.13 -3.95
C PRO A 56 5.76 11.21 -3.28
N LEU A 57 6.35 11.90 -2.30
CA LEU A 57 5.81 13.09 -1.62
C LEU A 57 6.46 14.32 -2.24
N SER A 58 5.67 15.34 -2.59
CA SER A 58 6.21 16.59 -3.09
C SER A 58 6.47 17.54 -1.92
N GLU A 59 7.74 17.80 -1.63
CA GLU A 59 8.17 18.71 -0.58
C GLU A 59 8.88 19.92 -1.17
N ASN A 60 8.71 21.10 -0.57
CA ASN A 60 9.42 22.30 -0.98
C ASN A 60 10.39 22.71 0.12
N ALA A 61 11.69 22.69 -0.19
CA ALA A 61 12.75 22.96 0.78
C ALA A 61 12.73 24.41 1.32
N ILE A 62 11.99 25.32 0.67
CA ILE A 62 11.83 26.71 1.12
C ILE A 62 10.75 26.82 2.20
N THR A 63 9.60 26.17 1.98
CA THR A 63 8.44 26.29 2.87
C THR A 63 8.41 25.22 3.95
N SER A 64 9.01 24.06 3.68
CA SER A 64 9.00 22.87 4.52
C SER A 64 10.40 22.25 4.58
N PRO A 65 11.33 22.85 5.36
CA PRO A 65 12.71 22.35 5.45
C PRO A 65 12.83 21.02 6.21
N THR A 66 11.80 20.65 6.97
CA THR A 66 11.73 19.39 7.72
C THR A 66 10.42 18.68 7.38
N ALA A 67 10.52 17.43 6.91
CA ALA A 67 9.38 16.57 6.64
C ALA A 67 9.39 15.38 7.60
N THR A 68 8.24 15.12 8.23
CA THR A 68 8.04 13.95 9.10
C THR A 68 7.21 12.92 8.35
N VAL A 69 7.79 11.75 8.08
CA VAL A 69 7.09 10.65 7.41
C VAL A 69 6.81 9.55 8.41
N GLN A 70 5.55 9.13 8.50
CA GLN A 70 5.12 7.98 9.30
C GLN A 70 5.01 6.74 8.41
N LEU A 71 5.66 5.64 8.79
CA LEU A 71 5.58 4.35 8.12
C LEU A 71 4.80 3.37 9.00
N ASN A 72 4.00 2.53 8.37
CA ASN A 72 3.17 1.54 9.06
C ASN A 72 3.95 0.23 9.34
N VAL A 73 5.12 0.32 9.95
CA VAL A 73 5.99 -0.82 10.20
C VAL A 73 5.49 -1.67 11.35
N GLY A 74 5.58 -3.00 11.23
CA GLY A 74 5.16 -3.94 12.27
C GLY A 74 3.69 -4.35 12.23
N SER A 75 2.86 -3.73 11.39
CA SER A 75 1.60 -4.35 10.97
C SER A 75 1.85 -5.04 9.63
N THR A 76 1.60 -6.34 9.58
CA THR A 76 1.55 -7.09 8.33
C THR A 76 0.47 -6.41 7.50
N ALA A 77 0.85 -5.59 6.54
CA ALA A 77 -0.07 -5.12 5.52
C ALA A 77 -0.45 -6.36 4.73
N THR A 78 -1.50 -7.05 5.17
CA THR A 78 -2.16 -8.09 4.40
C THR A 78 -2.80 -7.36 3.22
N SER A 79 -2.00 -7.08 2.19
CA SER A 79 -2.52 -6.75 0.87
C SER A 79 -3.24 -7.99 0.37
N THR A 80 -4.48 -8.17 0.82
CA THR A 80 -5.41 -9.07 0.16
C THR A 80 -5.80 -8.39 -1.14
N THR A 81 -4.96 -8.53 -2.16
CA THR A 81 -5.40 -8.28 -3.54
C THR A 81 -6.42 -9.35 -3.86
N THR A 82 -7.70 -9.07 -3.60
CA THR A 82 -8.81 -9.88 -4.06
C THR A 82 -8.82 -9.78 -5.58
N SER A 83 -8.34 -10.82 -6.25
CA SER A 83 -8.40 -10.89 -7.71
C SER A 83 -9.87 -10.91 -8.12
N ALA A 84 -10.29 -9.99 -8.99
CA ALA A 84 -11.67 -9.91 -9.48
C ALA A 84 -12.16 -11.25 -10.08
N ILE A 85 -11.23 -12.03 -10.65
CA ILE A 85 -11.49 -13.39 -11.16
C ILE A 85 -11.95 -14.33 -10.05
N VAL A 86 -11.30 -14.33 -8.87
CA VAL A 86 -11.65 -15.20 -7.75
C VAL A 86 -13.07 -14.89 -7.28
N LEU A 87 -13.40 -13.61 -7.11
CA LEU A 87 -14.74 -13.19 -6.71
C LEU A 87 -15.80 -13.60 -7.76
N LEU A 88 -15.50 -13.41 -9.05
CA LEU A 88 -16.38 -13.81 -10.14
C LEU A 88 -16.58 -15.33 -10.20
N THR A 89 -15.53 -16.13 -9.98
CA THR A 89 -15.64 -17.60 -9.97
C THR A 89 -16.50 -18.09 -8.82
N ILE A 90 -16.34 -17.55 -7.60
CA ILE A 90 -17.12 -17.97 -6.42
C ILE A 90 -18.60 -17.61 -6.61
N PHE A 91 -18.91 -16.36 -6.97
CA PHE A 91 -20.30 -15.95 -7.21
C PHE A 91 -20.92 -16.66 -8.42
N GLY A 92 -20.15 -16.83 -9.49
CA GLY A 92 -20.59 -17.54 -10.69
C GLY A 92 -20.94 -19.01 -10.41
N LEU A 93 -20.09 -19.72 -9.64
CA LEU A 93 -20.35 -21.11 -9.26
C LEU A 93 -21.59 -21.23 -8.39
N ALA A 94 -21.76 -20.34 -7.41
CA ALA A 94 -22.93 -20.33 -6.54
C ALA A 94 -24.23 -20.12 -7.34
N PHE A 95 -24.23 -19.13 -8.25
CA PHE A 95 -25.39 -18.87 -9.11
C PHE A 95 -25.70 -20.05 -10.04
N PHE A 96 -24.68 -20.66 -10.63
CA PHE A 96 -24.85 -21.86 -11.46
C PHE A 96 -25.47 -23.03 -10.69
N LEU A 97 -25.01 -23.29 -9.45
CA LEU A 97 -25.56 -24.34 -8.60
C LEU A 97 -27.02 -24.07 -8.21
N ILE A 98 -27.39 -22.81 -7.97
CA ILE A 98 -28.78 -22.41 -7.71
C ILE A 98 -29.65 -22.68 -8.94
N LEU A 99 -29.19 -22.29 -10.13
CA LEU A 99 -29.90 -22.57 -11.39
C LEU A 99 -30.07 -24.08 -11.60
N LEU A 100 -29.03 -24.87 -11.32
CA LEU A 100 -29.09 -26.32 -11.42
C LEU A 100 -30.15 -26.87 -10.45
N ALA A 101 -30.11 -26.46 -9.18
CA ALA A 101 -31.04 -26.88 -8.14
C ALA A 101 -32.50 -26.50 -8.43
N ILE A 102 -32.74 -25.38 -9.12
CA ILE A 102 -34.09 -25.01 -9.60
C ILE A 102 -34.49 -25.91 -10.77
N LYS A 103 -33.58 -26.15 -11.73
CA LYS A 103 -33.86 -26.92 -12.95
C LYS A 103 -34.10 -28.41 -12.70
N VAL A 104 -33.50 -29.01 -11.67
CA VAL A 104 -33.70 -30.44 -11.35
C VAL A 104 -34.92 -30.76 -10.48
N ARG A 105 -35.65 -29.76 -9.95
CA ARG A 105 -36.87 -30.02 -9.18
C ARG A 105 -37.99 -30.49 -10.11
N LYS A 106 -38.25 -31.80 -10.13
CA LYS A 106 -39.45 -32.37 -10.76
C LYS A 106 -40.67 -32.11 -9.87
N PRO A 107 -41.84 -31.71 -10.42
CA PRO A 107 -43.06 -31.64 -9.64
C PRO A 107 -43.42 -33.03 -9.10
N PRO A 108 -43.99 -33.12 -7.88
CA PRO A 108 -44.36 -34.40 -7.30
C PRO A 108 -45.40 -35.12 -8.19
N PRO A 109 -45.30 -36.45 -8.35
CA PRO A 109 -46.29 -37.19 -9.13
C PRO A 109 -47.68 -37.03 -8.51
N PRO A 110 -48.74 -36.92 -9.33
CA PRO A 110 -50.09 -36.76 -8.81
C PRO A 110 -50.51 -37.98 -7.97
N PRO A 111 -51.30 -37.76 -6.89
CA PRO A 111 -51.78 -38.86 -6.06
C PRO A 111 -52.63 -39.81 -6.91
N THR A 112 -52.33 -41.11 -6.83
CA THR A 112 -53.15 -42.17 -7.42
C THR A 112 -54.26 -42.50 -6.43
N ILE A 113 -55.52 -42.37 -6.86
CA ILE A 113 -56.73 -42.85 -6.18
C ILE A 113 -57.49 -43.75 -7.14
#